data_AF-A0AAN9S8I5-F1
#
_entry.id   AF-A0AAN9S8I5-F1
#
_cell.length_a   1.000
_cell.length_b   1.000
_cell.length_c   1.000
_cell.angle_alpha   90.00
_cell.angle_beta   90.00
_cell.angle_gamma   90.00
#
_symmetry.space_group_name_H-M   'P 1'
#
loop_
_entity.id
_entity.type
_entity.pdbx_description
1 polymer ?
#
loop_
_entity_poly.entity_id
_entity_poly.type
_entity_poly.pdbx_seq_one_letter_code
_entity_poly.pdbx_strand_id
1 'polypeptide(L)'
;MCSFKWFPLFMILHVVAATPIFSLTDSSNTNFLDIAKTAEVFEWMVKIRREIHKNPELSFQEYNTSTLIREKLDELDIPHNKHPIGKDVETAVLGYIGTGNPPFVAIRADMDALPIQEMVESDYKSKNPGKMHACGHDAHVTMVLGAAKMLKQHEKDIQGTVVLVFQPAEEGGGGAKKVLETGALQNISAIFGLHVAPPIPVGAVATRDGTVLAGSGQFEANITGKGGHAAIPQLSIDPIVAASNVVVSLQYLVSRESDPLEPQVVTVGKFQGGDAFNVIPDYVTIGGTFRAITREGLNHLKQRIKEVIIDQAAVQRCSASVTMFEEDNRIYPPTINDESLHEFFLEVAGNVIGRENVILDEPPSMGSEDFAFYQEVLPGYFFLLGVETDSPNAASHSLHSPYLQINESALPYGAALHASLATSYLIKYHQGIVGKLHDEL
;
A
#
# COMPACT_ATOMS: atom_id res chain seq x y z
N MET A 1 -4.82 -85.18 0.84
CA MET A 1 -5.09 -84.19 1.91
C MET A 1 -4.27 -82.94 1.63
N CYS A 2 -4.88 -81.93 1.02
CA CYS A 2 -4.43 -80.54 1.12
C CYS A 2 -5.57 -79.65 0.66
N SER A 3 -6.04 -78.82 1.59
CA SER A 3 -7.25 -77.99 1.53
C SER A 3 -7.00 -76.77 0.64
N PHE A 4 -7.87 -76.58 -0.36
CA PHE A 4 -8.02 -75.30 -1.05
C PHE A 4 -8.79 -74.36 -0.12
N LYS A 5 -8.11 -73.32 0.39
CA LYS A 5 -8.76 -72.20 1.08
C LYS A 5 -9.00 -71.08 0.08
N TRP A 6 -10.27 -70.83 -0.23
CA TRP A 6 -10.74 -69.60 -0.87
C TRP A 6 -10.65 -68.45 0.13
N PHE A 7 -9.93 -67.38 -0.23
CA PHE A 7 -9.97 -66.09 0.44
C PHE A 7 -11.09 -65.24 -0.18
N PRO A 8 -12.11 -64.77 0.56
CA PRO A 8 -13.01 -63.78 0.04
C PRO A 8 -12.36 -62.39 0.18
N LEU A 9 -12.19 -61.72 -0.94
CA LEU A 9 -11.77 -60.33 -1.03
C LEU A 9 -12.96 -59.45 -0.58
N PHE A 10 -12.94 -58.95 0.66
CA PHE A 10 -13.89 -57.94 1.12
C PHE A 10 -13.56 -56.60 0.45
N MET A 11 -14.29 -56.27 -0.61
CA MET A 11 -14.27 -54.96 -1.22
C MET A 11 -15.08 -54.01 -0.31
N ILE A 12 -14.40 -53.20 0.49
CA ILE A 12 -15.05 -52.16 1.30
C ILE A 12 -15.45 -51.03 0.34
N LEU A 13 -16.70 -51.06 -0.10
CA LEU A 13 -17.33 -49.97 -0.85
C LEU A 13 -17.54 -48.80 0.13
N HIS A 14 -16.62 -47.83 0.16
CA HIS A 14 -16.90 -46.55 0.80
C HIS A 14 -17.94 -45.82 -0.03
N VAL A 15 -19.21 -45.93 0.39
CA VAL A 15 -20.27 -45.04 -0.04
C VAL A 15 -19.93 -43.67 0.54
N VAL A 16 -19.20 -42.86 -0.22
CA VAL A 16 -19.14 -41.43 0.02
C VAL A 16 -20.52 -40.90 -0.33
N ALA A 17 -21.36 -40.75 0.69
CA ALA A 17 -22.56 -39.96 0.58
C ALA A 17 -22.11 -38.55 0.20
N ALA A 18 -22.32 -38.18 -1.06
CA ALA A 18 -22.22 -36.82 -1.51
C ALA A 18 -23.23 -36.00 -0.70
N THR A 19 -22.78 -35.39 0.39
CA THR A 19 -23.50 -34.29 0.99
C THR A 19 -23.52 -33.19 -0.06
N PRO A 20 -24.71 -32.68 -0.44
CA PRO A 20 -24.77 -31.58 -1.38
C PRO A 20 -24.03 -30.43 -0.73
N ILE A 21 -22.89 -30.05 -1.31
CA ILE A 21 -22.34 -28.72 -1.11
C ILE A 21 -23.45 -27.80 -1.58
N PHE A 22 -24.14 -27.17 -0.62
CA PHE A 22 -25.08 -26.12 -0.92
C PHE A 22 -24.30 -25.05 -1.68
N SER A 23 -24.57 -24.99 -2.98
CA SER A 23 -24.21 -23.87 -3.84
C SER A 23 -24.81 -22.61 -3.21
N LEU A 24 -23.97 -21.82 -2.57
CA LEU A 24 -24.30 -20.47 -2.11
C LEU A 24 -24.38 -19.55 -3.34
N THR A 25 -25.44 -19.68 -4.12
CA THR A 25 -25.68 -18.87 -5.33
C THR A 25 -26.95 -18.05 -5.23
N ASP A 26 -27.36 -17.61 -4.03
CA ASP A 26 -28.67 -16.95 -3.91
C ASP A 26 -28.81 -15.87 -2.83
N SER A 27 -27.82 -14.97 -2.70
CA SER A 27 -28.08 -13.67 -2.08
C SER A 27 -27.40 -12.54 -2.86
N SER A 28 -28.22 -11.83 -3.65
CA SER A 28 -27.95 -10.66 -4.50
C SER A 28 -26.84 -10.83 -5.56
N ASN A 29 -27.22 -11.38 -6.71
CA ASN A 29 -26.49 -11.39 -8.00
C ASN A 29 -26.33 -9.96 -8.59
N THR A 30 -25.84 -8.99 -7.81
CA THR A 30 -25.45 -7.71 -8.40
C THR A 30 -24.07 -7.91 -9.04
N ASN A 31 -24.04 -8.11 -10.35
CA ASN A 31 -22.79 -8.14 -11.09
C ASN A 31 -22.25 -6.71 -11.24
N PHE A 32 -21.54 -6.23 -10.21
CA PHE A 32 -20.92 -4.89 -10.20
C PHE A 32 -19.99 -4.69 -11.39
N LEU A 33 -19.33 -5.73 -11.90
CA LEU A 33 -18.45 -5.61 -13.05
C LEU A 33 -19.24 -5.27 -14.33
N ASP A 34 -20.39 -5.90 -14.54
CA ASP A 34 -21.25 -5.59 -15.69
C ASP A 34 -21.77 -4.15 -15.62
N ILE A 35 -22.18 -3.68 -14.43
CA ILE A 35 -22.63 -2.30 -14.21
C ILE A 35 -21.48 -1.32 -14.49
N ALA A 36 -20.29 -1.59 -13.94
CA ALA A 36 -19.13 -0.73 -14.10
C ALA A 36 -18.64 -0.65 -15.56
N LYS A 37 -18.87 -1.70 -16.36
CA LYS A 37 -18.54 -1.76 -17.80
C LYS A 37 -19.57 -1.09 -18.70
N THR A 38 -20.75 -0.71 -18.20
CA THR A 38 -21.71 0.07 -19.00
C THR A 38 -21.06 1.38 -19.46
N ALA A 39 -21.40 1.83 -20.68
CA ALA A 39 -20.82 3.05 -21.24
C ALA A 39 -21.03 4.26 -20.32
N GLU A 40 -22.20 4.39 -19.69
CA GLU A 40 -22.50 5.47 -18.76
C GLU A 40 -21.52 5.52 -17.57
N VAL A 41 -21.32 4.38 -16.89
CA VAL A 41 -20.46 4.33 -15.69
C VAL A 41 -18.99 4.42 -16.08
N PHE A 42 -18.59 3.75 -17.15
CA PHE A 42 -17.22 3.77 -17.65
C PHE A 42 -16.79 5.18 -18.09
N GLU A 43 -17.58 5.86 -18.92
CA GLU A 43 -17.27 7.20 -19.40
C GLU A 43 -17.27 8.23 -18.25
N TRP A 44 -18.17 8.05 -17.26
CA TRP A 44 -18.18 8.86 -16.05
C TRP A 44 -16.89 8.71 -15.24
N MET A 45 -16.41 7.48 -15.03
CA MET A 45 -15.14 7.21 -14.36
C MET A 45 -13.96 7.80 -15.14
N VAL A 46 -13.88 7.56 -16.45
CA VAL A 46 -12.81 8.11 -17.32
C VAL A 46 -12.76 9.63 -17.22
N LYS A 47 -13.92 10.29 -17.24
CA LYS A 47 -13.99 11.76 -17.10
C LYS A 47 -13.40 12.23 -15.79
N ILE A 48 -13.75 11.61 -14.66
CA ILE A 48 -13.25 11.95 -13.33
C ILE A 48 -11.73 11.72 -13.26
N ARG A 49 -11.26 10.54 -13.66
CA ARG A 49 -9.84 10.20 -13.64
C ARG A 49 -9.01 11.22 -14.41
N ARG A 50 -9.44 11.58 -15.62
CA ARG A 50 -8.75 12.57 -16.46
C ARG A 50 -8.84 14.00 -15.89
N GLU A 51 -9.88 14.32 -15.12
CA GLU A 51 -10.00 15.61 -14.44
C GLU A 51 -9.01 15.75 -13.28
N ILE A 52 -8.85 14.68 -12.49
CA ILE A 52 -7.84 14.59 -11.44
C ILE A 52 -6.43 14.60 -12.07
N HIS A 53 -6.20 13.78 -13.10
CA HIS A 53 -4.91 13.68 -13.79
C HIS A 53 -4.40 15.01 -14.36
N LYS A 54 -5.30 15.86 -14.86
CA LYS A 54 -4.98 17.20 -15.38
C LYS A 54 -4.53 18.17 -14.29
N ASN A 55 -4.92 17.95 -13.04
CA ASN A 55 -4.70 18.88 -11.93
C ASN A 55 -4.00 18.20 -10.73
N PRO A 56 -2.83 17.58 -10.93
CA PRO A 56 -2.15 16.85 -9.86
C PRO A 56 -1.72 17.79 -8.74
N GLU A 57 -1.93 17.36 -7.50
CA GLU A 57 -1.60 18.08 -6.27
C GLU A 57 -0.70 17.21 -5.39
N LEU A 58 0.27 17.83 -4.72
CA LEU A 58 1.24 17.10 -3.90
C LEU A 58 0.61 16.74 -2.54
N SER A 59 1.28 15.85 -1.82
CA SER A 59 0.93 15.44 -0.46
C SER A 59 0.55 16.64 0.43
N PHE A 60 -0.60 16.55 1.09
CA PHE A 60 -1.25 17.58 1.93
C PHE A 60 -1.70 18.85 1.21
N GLN A 61 -1.69 18.89 -0.12
CA GLN A 61 -2.11 20.04 -0.93
C GLN A 61 -3.26 19.69 -1.89
N GLU A 62 -3.90 18.55 -1.70
CA GLU A 62 -4.90 17.95 -2.61
C GLU A 62 -6.28 18.61 -2.51
N TYR A 63 -6.32 19.94 -2.43
CA TYR A 63 -7.54 20.71 -2.19
C TYR A 63 -8.54 20.60 -3.33
N ASN A 64 -8.09 20.67 -4.59
CA ASN A 64 -8.96 20.56 -5.75
C ASN A 64 -9.48 19.13 -5.92
N THR A 65 -8.61 18.14 -5.74
CA THR A 65 -8.96 16.71 -5.78
C THR A 65 -10.00 16.39 -4.70
N SER A 66 -9.75 16.84 -3.48
CA SER A 66 -10.68 16.72 -2.35
C SER A 66 -12.01 17.43 -2.59
N THR A 67 -12.01 18.59 -3.24
CA THR A 67 -13.24 19.31 -3.63
C THR A 67 -14.04 18.53 -4.66
N LEU A 68 -13.39 18.05 -5.72
CA LEU A 68 -14.03 17.22 -6.75
C LEU A 68 -14.64 15.95 -6.16
N ILE A 69 -13.94 15.26 -5.26
CA ILE A 69 -14.47 14.08 -4.56
C ILE A 69 -15.77 14.44 -3.82
N ARG A 70 -15.78 15.52 -3.02
CA ARG A 70 -16.98 15.97 -2.30
C ARG A 70 -18.13 16.31 -3.24
N GLU A 71 -17.86 16.99 -4.35
CA GLU A 71 -18.86 17.28 -5.38
C GLU A 71 -19.46 16.00 -5.96
N LYS A 72 -18.64 14.98 -6.27
CA LYS A 72 -19.14 13.69 -6.76
C LYS A 72 -19.91 12.91 -5.71
N LEU A 73 -19.54 12.99 -4.44
CA LEU A 73 -20.32 12.39 -3.35
C LEU A 73 -21.67 13.12 -3.17
N ASP A 74 -21.70 14.45 -3.27
CA ASP A 74 -22.94 15.24 -3.24
C ASP A 74 -23.84 14.93 -4.45
N GLU A 75 -23.29 14.79 -5.67
CA GLU A 75 -24.02 14.37 -6.87
C GLU A 75 -24.68 12.98 -6.72
N LEU A 76 -24.10 12.11 -5.89
CA LEU A 76 -24.61 10.77 -5.61
C LEU A 76 -25.48 10.70 -4.35
N ASP A 77 -25.77 11.82 -3.69
CA ASP A 77 -26.48 11.86 -2.40
C ASP A 77 -25.80 11.00 -1.30
N ILE A 78 -24.46 10.97 -1.27
CA ILE A 78 -23.66 10.23 -0.30
C ILE A 78 -23.18 11.18 0.81
N PRO A 79 -23.62 10.98 2.08
CA PRO A 79 -23.12 11.74 3.22
C PRO A 79 -21.60 11.62 3.36
N HIS A 80 -20.96 12.75 3.68
CA HIS A 80 -19.51 12.82 3.88
C HIS A 80 -19.12 13.93 4.85
N ASN A 81 -17.87 13.95 5.31
CA ASN A 81 -17.36 15.02 6.18
C ASN A 81 -17.37 16.38 5.46
N LYS A 82 -18.20 17.31 5.96
CA LYS A 82 -18.28 18.69 5.45
C LYS A 82 -17.13 19.58 5.93
N HIS A 83 -16.41 19.14 6.97
CA HIS A 83 -15.26 19.83 7.52
C HIS A 83 -14.05 18.88 7.58
N PRO A 84 -12.82 19.43 7.62
CA PRO A 84 -11.61 18.66 7.94
C PRO A 84 -11.81 17.74 9.14
N ILE A 85 -11.41 16.48 9.01
CA ILE A 85 -11.44 15.50 10.12
C ILE A 85 -10.27 15.69 11.09
N GLY A 86 -9.24 16.44 10.69
CA GLY A 86 -8.09 16.80 11.51
C GLY A 86 -7.23 17.87 10.83
N LYS A 87 -6.48 18.62 11.63
CA LYS A 87 -5.61 19.73 11.15
C LYS A 87 -4.48 19.24 10.22
N ASP A 88 -4.07 17.99 10.36
CA ASP A 88 -2.96 17.38 9.63
C ASP A 88 -3.40 16.67 8.34
N VAL A 89 -4.70 16.57 8.10
CA VAL A 89 -5.34 15.86 6.97
C VAL A 89 -6.57 16.63 6.50
N GLU A 90 -6.41 17.92 6.27
CA GLU A 90 -7.52 18.81 5.90
C GLU A 90 -8.24 18.40 4.62
N THR A 91 -7.48 17.79 3.70
CA THR A 91 -7.93 17.34 2.38
C THR A 91 -8.53 15.93 2.41
N ALA A 92 -8.49 15.20 3.53
CA ALA A 92 -9.13 13.89 3.63
C ALA A 92 -10.66 13.96 3.46
N VAL A 93 -11.22 12.97 2.75
CA VAL A 93 -12.67 12.84 2.55
C VAL A 93 -13.12 11.45 3.00
N LEU A 94 -14.11 11.41 3.89
CA LEU A 94 -14.78 10.20 4.35
C LEU A 94 -16.23 10.23 3.92
N GLY A 95 -16.64 9.26 3.10
CA GLY A 95 -18.03 9.06 2.66
C GLY A 95 -18.67 7.84 3.34
N TYR A 96 -19.99 7.83 3.46
CA TYR A 96 -20.73 6.78 4.17
C TYR A 96 -21.93 6.31 3.34
N ILE A 97 -22.00 5.01 3.04
CA ILE A 97 -23.09 4.39 2.27
C ILE A 97 -23.71 3.26 3.09
N GLY A 98 -25.05 3.19 3.15
CA GLY A 98 -25.77 2.13 3.84
C GLY A 98 -26.62 2.65 5.00
N THR A 99 -26.67 1.87 6.08
CA THR A 99 -27.59 2.12 7.21
C THR A 99 -27.12 3.23 8.17
N GLY A 100 -25.85 3.64 8.09
CA GLY A 100 -25.20 4.51 9.08
C GLY A 100 -24.93 3.82 10.43
N ASN A 101 -25.16 2.51 10.52
CA ASN A 101 -25.00 1.68 11.72
C ASN A 101 -23.96 0.57 11.47
N PRO A 102 -23.37 0.00 12.53
CA PRO A 102 -22.44 -1.12 12.42
C PRO A 102 -23.11 -2.38 11.82
N PRO A 103 -22.33 -3.31 11.26
CA PRO A 103 -20.86 -3.28 11.12
C PRO A 103 -20.38 -2.26 10.08
N PHE A 104 -19.17 -1.74 10.26
CA PHE A 104 -18.52 -0.81 9.34
C PHE A 104 -17.39 -1.50 8.58
N VAL A 105 -17.35 -1.35 7.26
CA VAL A 105 -16.25 -1.82 6.40
C VAL A 105 -15.72 -0.65 5.58
N ALA A 106 -14.40 -0.52 5.45
CA ALA A 106 -13.79 0.58 4.74
C ALA A 106 -13.21 0.14 3.38
N ILE A 107 -13.30 1.03 2.39
CA ILE A 107 -12.55 0.94 1.14
C ILE A 107 -11.71 2.21 0.96
N ARG A 108 -10.43 2.07 0.65
CA ARG A 108 -9.45 3.16 0.63
C ARG A 108 -8.98 3.47 -0.79
N ALA A 109 -8.81 4.77 -1.06
CA ALA A 109 -8.00 5.31 -2.15
C ALA A 109 -7.10 6.42 -1.59
N ASP A 110 -5.80 6.37 -1.91
CA ASP A 110 -4.91 7.54 -1.85
C ASP A 110 -5.23 8.52 -2.98
N MET A 111 -4.75 9.75 -2.88
CA MET A 111 -5.14 10.81 -3.83
C MET A 111 -4.03 11.79 -4.20
N ASP A 112 -2.86 11.75 -3.59
CA ASP A 112 -1.77 12.67 -3.90
C ASP A 112 -1.01 12.32 -5.18
N ALA A 113 -0.34 13.31 -5.74
CA ALA A 113 0.52 13.20 -6.90
C ALA A 113 2.00 13.40 -6.53
N LEU A 114 2.88 13.17 -7.50
CA LEU A 114 4.33 13.25 -7.33
C LEU A 114 4.91 14.53 -7.97
N PRO A 115 6.05 15.05 -7.46
CA PRO A 115 6.77 16.18 -8.03
C PRO A 115 7.60 15.76 -9.27
N ILE A 116 6.91 15.20 -10.26
CA ILE A 116 7.48 14.68 -11.50
C ILE A 116 6.90 15.46 -12.68
N GLN A 117 7.77 15.88 -13.60
CA GLN A 117 7.31 16.45 -14.87
C GLN A 117 6.76 15.35 -15.77
N GLU A 118 5.47 15.41 -16.08
CA GLU A 118 4.85 14.51 -17.05
C GLU A 118 5.42 14.74 -18.46
N MET A 119 5.85 13.65 -19.09
CA MET A 119 6.45 13.61 -20.42
C MET A 119 5.59 12.86 -21.44
N VAL A 120 4.45 12.29 -21.01
CA VAL A 120 3.44 11.74 -21.91
C VAL A 120 2.70 12.88 -22.60
N GLU A 121 2.51 12.78 -23.92
CA GLU A 121 1.64 13.69 -24.67
C GLU A 121 0.24 13.09 -24.77
N SER A 122 -0.75 13.71 -24.14
CA SER A 122 -2.15 13.28 -24.14
C SER A 122 -3.10 14.47 -23.97
N ASP A 123 -4.37 14.31 -24.34
CA ASP A 123 -5.42 15.34 -24.14
C ASP A 123 -5.75 15.61 -22.66
N TYR A 124 -5.18 14.81 -21.76
CA TYR A 124 -5.36 14.90 -20.32
C TYR A 124 -4.07 15.02 -19.52
N LYS A 125 -2.98 15.37 -20.20
CA LYS A 125 -1.70 15.73 -19.57
C LYS A 125 -1.91 16.76 -18.46
N SER A 126 -1.12 16.62 -17.40
CA SER A 126 -1.02 17.57 -16.30
C SER A 126 -0.85 19.00 -16.81
N LYS A 127 -1.69 19.88 -16.28
CA LYS A 127 -1.63 21.34 -16.49
C LYS A 127 -0.72 22.04 -15.48
N ASN A 128 -0.20 21.30 -14.50
CA ASN A 128 0.64 21.79 -13.42
C ASN A 128 2.09 21.35 -13.68
N PRO A 129 2.97 22.24 -14.20
CA PRO A 129 4.35 21.88 -14.49
C PRO A 129 5.08 21.30 -13.27
N GLY A 130 5.86 20.24 -13.51
CA GLY A 130 6.58 19.52 -12.46
C GLY A 130 5.72 18.66 -11.53
N LYS A 131 4.44 18.42 -11.84
CA LYS A 131 3.56 17.53 -11.08
C LYS A 131 2.86 16.52 -11.99
N MET A 132 2.74 15.27 -11.53
CA MET A 132 2.13 14.17 -12.29
C MET A 132 1.56 13.12 -11.32
N HIS A 133 0.39 12.53 -11.64
CA HIS A 133 -0.05 11.28 -11.02
C HIS A 133 0.74 10.09 -11.57
N ALA A 134 2.03 10.03 -11.22
CA ALA A 134 2.97 9.00 -11.68
C ALA A 134 2.92 7.71 -10.83
N CYS A 135 1.95 7.58 -9.92
CA CYS A 135 1.68 6.36 -9.16
C CYS A 135 0.25 5.82 -9.36
N GLY A 136 -0.59 6.53 -10.13
CA GLY A 136 -1.95 6.09 -10.47
C GLY A 136 -3.04 6.39 -9.43
N HIS A 137 -2.76 7.25 -8.44
CA HIS A 137 -3.72 7.61 -7.39
C HIS A 137 -4.99 8.28 -7.94
N ASP A 138 -4.91 8.94 -9.10
CA ASP A 138 -6.06 9.43 -9.86
C ASP A 138 -7.01 8.30 -10.28
N ALA A 139 -6.47 7.13 -10.64
CA ALA A 139 -7.26 5.94 -10.93
C ALA A 139 -7.84 5.32 -9.64
N HIS A 140 -7.10 5.28 -8.53
CA HIS A 140 -7.59 4.76 -7.25
C HIS A 140 -8.81 5.54 -6.75
N VAL A 141 -8.73 6.87 -6.68
CA VAL A 141 -9.85 7.75 -6.32
C VAL A 141 -11.06 7.47 -7.22
N THR A 142 -10.82 7.36 -8.53
CA THR A 142 -11.88 7.13 -9.50
C THR A 142 -12.56 5.77 -9.29
N MET A 143 -11.78 4.72 -9.01
CA MET A 143 -12.31 3.37 -8.76
C MET A 143 -13.17 3.34 -7.50
N VAL A 144 -12.77 4.01 -6.41
CA VAL A 144 -13.60 4.12 -5.19
C VAL A 144 -14.85 4.96 -5.44
N LEU A 145 -14.80 6.03 -6.23
CA LEU A 145 -15.99 6.78 -6.66
C LEU A 145 -16.93 5.94 -7.55
N GLY A 146 -16.37 5.11 -8.44
CA GLY A 146 -17.13 4.14 -9.23
C GLY A 146 -17.83 3.11 -8.35
N ALA A 147 -17.13 2.56 -7.37
CA ALA A 147 -17.69 1.67 -6.36
C ALA A 147 -18.82 2.38 -5.59
N ALA A 148 -18.59 3.62 -5.15
CA ALA A 148 -19.58 4.44 -4.44
C ALA A 148 -20.87 4.63 -5.24
N LYS A 149 -20.78 4.94 -6.54
CA LYS A 149 -21.94 5.07 -7.43
C LYS A 149 -22.78 3.79 -7.49
N MET A 150 -22.12 2.63 -7.62
CA MET A 150 -22.82 1.34 -7.67
C MET A 150 -23.40 0.93 -6.30
N LEU A 151 -22.63 1.08 -5.23
CA LEU A 151 -23.08 0.81 -3.87
C LEU A 151 -24.31 1.65 -3.50
N LYS A 152 -24.34 2.92 -3.91
CA LYS A 152 -25.46 3.82 -3.67
C LYS A 152 -26.73 3.39 -4.41
N GLN A 153 -26.62 2.89 -5.64
CA GLN A 153 -27.75 2.32 -6.38
C GLN A 153 -28.36 1.10 -5.67
N HIS A 154 -27.54 0.36 -4.93
CA HIS A 154 -27.91 -0.85 -4.18
C HIS A 154 -27.96 -0.63 -2.65
N GLU A 155 -28.04 0.62 -2.19
CA GLU A 155 -27.88 0.98 -0.77
C GLU A 155 -28.89 0.25 0.14
N LYS A 156 -30.09 -0.05 -0.37
CA LYS A 156 -31.15 -0.76 0.37
C LYS A 156 -30.79 -2.21 0.71
N ASP A 157 -29.89 -2.81 -0.06
CA ASP A 157 -29.45 -4.19 0.12
C ASP A 157 -28.27 -4.27 1.12
N ILE A 158 -27.69 -3.13 1.49
CA ILE A 158 -26.53 -3.03 2.39
C ILE A 158 -27.00 -3.04 3.84
N GLN A 159 -26.73 -4.14 4.56
CA GLN A 159 -26.97 -4.25 6.00
C GLN A 159 -25.68 -3.93 6.77
N GLY A 160 -25.50 -2.66 7.12
CA GLY A 160 -24.27 -2.13 7.72
C GLY A 160 -23.88 -0.82 7.06
N THR A 161 -22.61 -0.44 7.11
CA THR A 161 -22.12 0.81 6.50
C THR A 161 -20.79 0.60 5.80
N VAL A 162 -20.70 1.01 4.54
CA VAL A 162 -19.45 1.12 3.80
C VAL A 162 -18.89 2.52 3.98
N VAL A 163 -17.65 2.61 4.46
CA VAL A 163 -16.91 3.85 4.67
C VAL A 163 -15.92 4.03 3.52
N LEU A 164 -16.08 5.08 2.74
CA LEU A 164 -15.16 5.47 1.67
C LEU A 164 -14.05 6.32 2.29
N VAL A 165 -12.79 5.89 2.18
CA VAL A 165 -11.64 6.60 2.73
C VAL A 165 -10.80 7.16 1.58
N PHE A 166 -10.92 8.46 1.33
CA PHE A 166 -10.05 9.18 0.40
C PHE A 166 -8.94 9.87 1.19
N GLN A 167 -7.75 9.29 1.09
CA GLN A 167 -6.61 9.58 1.95
C GLN A 167 -5.59 10.48 1.24
N PRO A 168 -5.18 11.61 1.85
CA PRO A 168 -4.07 12.41 1.35
C PRO A 168 -2.71 11.74 1.57
N ALA A 169 -1.68 12.30 0.94
CA ALA A 169 -0.30 12.21 1.40
C ALA A 169 0.27 10.80 1.64
N GLU A 170 -0.01 9.86 0.74
CA GLU A 170 0.59 8.53 0.75
C GLU A 170 2.10 8.62 0.46
N GLU A 171 2.52 9.49 -0.47
CA GLU A 171 3.87 9.56 -1.04
C GLU A 171 4.89 10.19 -0.07
N GLY A 172 5.14 9.55 1.07
CA GLY A 172 6.08 9.98 2.10
C GLY A 172 5.47 10.87 3.19
N GLY A 173 4.18 11.21 3.10
CA GLY A 173 3.49 12.06 4.08
C GLY A 173 2.92 11.32 5.28
N GLY A 174 2.65 10.01 5.16
CA GLY A 174 2.06 9.20 6.24
C GLY A 174 0.61 9.60 6.51
N GLY A 175 -0.14 9.90 5.45
CA GLY A 175 -1.54 10.31 5.54
C GLY A 175 -2.43 9.28 6.21
N ALA A 176 -2.20 7.98 6.01
CA ALA A 176 -2.96 6.91 6.67
C ALA A 176 -2.88 7.01 8.19
N LYS A 177 -1.67 7.18 8.73
CA LYS A 177 -1.43 7.36 10.16
C LYS A 177 -2.13 8.61 10.69
N LYS A 178 -2.03 9.74 9.98
CA LYS A 178 -2.69 10.98 10.39
C LYS A 178 -4.21 10.88 10.34
N VAL A 179 -4.79 10.14 9.37
CA VAL A 179 -6.23 9.82 9.34
C VAL A 179 -6.62 8.99 10.56
N LEU A 180 -5.86 7.96 10.91
CA LEU A 180 -6.11 7.15 12.12
C LEU A 180 -6.07 7.97 13.41
N GLU A 181 -5.11 8.87 13.54
CA GLU A 181 -4.93 9.75 14.71
C GLU A 181 -6.13 10.68 14.95
N THR A 182 -6.96 10.96 13.92
CA THR A 182 -8.22 11.71 14.09
C THR A 182 -9.30 10.93 14.86
N GLY A 183 -9.16 9.61 14.96
CA GLY A 183 -10.17 8.71 15.52
C GLY A 183 -11.35 8.43 14.59
N ALA A 184 -11.35 8.94 13.35
CA ALA A 184 -12.48 8.80 12.43
C ALA A 184 -12.76 7.35 11.98
N LEU A 185 -11.80 6.43 12.17
CA LEU A 185 -11.93 5.01 11.82
C LEU A 185 -11.97 4.07 13.04
N GLN A 186 -12.24 4.60 14.25
CA GLN A 186 -12.54 3.76 15.42
C GLN A 186 -13.85 3.00 15.13
N ASN A 187 -13.83 1.66 15.15
CA ASN A 187 -14.94 0.73 14.82
C ASN A 187 -15.07 0.24 13.37
N ILE A 188 -14.07 0.45 12.52
CA ILE A 188 -14.01 -0.26 11.23
C ILE A 188 -13.61 -1.72 11.46
N SER A 189 -14.42 -2.66 10.97
CA SER A 189 -14.21 -4.11 11.14
C SER A 189 -13.19 -4.68 10.15
N ALA A 190 -13.07 -4.10 8.96
CA ALA A 190 -12.05 -4.43 7.97
C ALA A 190 -11.85 -3.27 6.98
N ILE A 191 -10.66 -3.17 6.40
CA ILE A 191 -10.35 -2.20 5.34
C ILE A 191 -9.76 -2.87 4.10
N PHE A 192 -10.20 -2.46 2.92
CA PHE A 192 -9.69 -2.94 1.65
C PHE A 192 -9.06 -1.80 0.85
N GLY A 193 -7.87 -2.02 0.32
CA GLY A 193 -7.17 -1.10 -0.57
C GLY A 193 -6.65 -1.84 -1.80
N LEU A 194 -6.31 -1.09 -2.84
CA LEU A 194 -5.61 -1.64 -3.99
C LEU A 194 -4.57 -0.64 -4.47
N HIS A 195 -3.62 -1.16 -5.24
CA HIS A 195 -2.72 -0.35 -6.05
C HIS A 195 -2.79 -0.81 -7.51
N VAL A 196 -2.72 0.13 -8.46
CA VAL A 196 -2.55 -0.23 -9.87
C VAL A 196 -1.16 -0.81 -10.13
N ALA A 197 -1.08 -1.85 -10.93
CA ALA A 197 0.16 -2.54 -11.28
C ALA A 197 0.31 -2.55 -12.80
N PRO A 198 1.10 -1.60 -13.37
CA PRO A 198 1.28 -1.50 -14.81
C PRO A 198 1.79 -2.78 -15.51
N PRO A 199 2.65 -3.61 -14.89
CA PRO A 199 3.11 -4.85 -15.53
C PRO A 199 2.05 -5.97 -15.59
N ILE A 200 0.89 -5.81 -14.94
CA ILE A 200 -0.14 -6.85 -14.87
C ILE A 200 -1.25 -6.57 -15.90
N PRO A 201 -1.71 -7.57 -16.67
CA PRO A 201 -2.76 -7.40 -17.67
C PRO A 201 -4.07 -6.86 -17.10
N VAL A 202 -4.77 -6.03 -17.88
CA VAL A 202 -6.10 -5.55 -17.50
C VAL A 202 -7.06 -6.72 -17.28
N GLY A 203 -7.81 -6.64 -16.17
CA GLY A 203 -8.78 -7.66 -15.77
C GLY A 203 -8.19 -8.76 -14.88
N ALA A 204 -6.88 -8.75 -14.63
CA ALA A 204 -6.24 -9.57 -13.63
C ALA A 204 -5.92 -8.80 -12.35
N VAL A 205 -5.84 -9.53 -11.23
CA VAL A 205 -5.32 -9.03 -9.96
C VAL A 205 -4.20 -9.94 -9.47
N ALA A 206 -3.22 -9.38 -8.79
CA ALA A 206 -2.20 -10.14 -8.10
C ALA A 206 -2.26 -9.91 -6.60
N THR A 207 -2.01 -10.96 -5.84
CA THR A 207 -2.10 -10.91 -4.38
C THR A 207 -1.28 -12.01 -3.73
N ARG A 208 -1.13 -11.91 -2.40
CA ARG A 208 -0.69 -12.98 -1.51
C ARG A 208 -1.22 -12.77 -0.10
N ASP A 209 -1.18 -13.82 0.70
CA ASP A 209 -1.24 -13.73 2.14
C ASP A 209 0.09 -13.17 2.71
N GLY A 210 0.04 -12.66 3.94
CA GLY A 210 1.21 -12.09 4.59
C GLY A 210 1.74 -10.84 3.89
N THR A 211 3.07 -10.65 3.88
CA THR A 211 3.69 -9.40 3.43
C THR A 211 3.59 -9.19 1.92
N VAL A 212 2.93 -8.12 1.50
CA VAL A 212 2.86 -7.67 0.10
C VAL A 212 3.97 -6.65 -0.21
N LEU A 213 4.21 -5.72 0.72
CA LEU A 213 5.17 -4.62 0.56
C LEU A 213 6.04 -4.50 1.80
N ALA A 214 7.32 -4.16 1.60
CA ALA A 214 8.27 -3.97 2.67
C ALA A 214 7.92 -2.73 3.52
N GLY A 215 8.24 -2.80 4.81
CA GLY A 215 8.36 -1.61 5.61
C GLY A 215 9.60 -0.81 5.20
N SER A 216 9.60 0.48 5.50
CA SER A 216 10.76 1.33 5.22
C SER A 216 10.99 2.37 6.29
N GLY A 217 12.25 2.77 6.46
CA GLY A 217 12.60 3.95 7.23
C GLY A 217 13.76 4.71 6.60
N GLN A 218 14.04 5.86 7.18
CA GLN A 218 15.13 6.74 6.81
C GLN A 218 16.05 6.95 8.00
N PHE A 219 17.33 7.20 7.73
CA PHE A 219 18.26 7.64 8.76
C PHE A 219 19.17 8.75 8.25
N GLU A 220 19.57 9.63 9.16
CA GLU A 220 20.65 10.59 8.96
C GLU A 220 21.56 10.58 10.17
N ALA A 221 22.86 10.66 9.94
CA ALA A 221 23.84 10.73 11.00
C ALA A 221 24.88 11.81 10.72
N ASN A 222 25.24 12.55 11.76
CA ASN A 222 26.36 13.49 11.75
C ASN A 222 27.51 12.90 12.57
N ILE A 223 28.63 12.63 11.91
CA ILE A 223 29.84 12.04 12.48
C ILE A 223 30.86 13.17 12.70
N THR A 224 31.17 13.46 13.96
CA THR A 224 32.04 14.57 14.37
C THR A 224 33.40 14.05 14.79
N GLY A 225 34.45 14.66 14.23
CA GLY A 225 35.84 14.42 14.57
C GLY A 225 36.52 15.71 15.03
N LYS A 226 37.71 15.94 14.49
CA LYS A 226 38.50 17.15 14.71
C LYS A 226 39.32 17.42 13.46
N GLY A 227 39.00 18.51 12.77
CA GLY A 227 39.65 18.89 11.54
C GLY A 227 41.11 19.30 11.71
N GLY A 228 41.76 19.59 10.58
CA GLY A 228 43.15 20.06 10.57
C GLY A 228 43.82 19.93 9.22
N HIS A 229 45.12 20.23 9.18
CA HIS A 229 45.89 20.16 7.93
C HIS A 229 46.14 18.70 7.55
N ALA A 230 45.78 18.31 6.33
CA ALA A 230 45.90 16.93 5.85
C ALA A 230 47.33 16.34 5.87
N ALA A 231 48.38 17.18 5.89
CA ALA A 231 49.77 16.74 5.98
C ALA A 231 50.22 16.43 7.42
N ILE A 232 49.37 16.70 8.42
CA ILE A 232 49.68 16.52 9.85
C ILE A 232 48.52 15.76 10.54
N PRO A 233 48.11 14.59 10.02
CA PRO A 233 46.89 13.90 10.44
C PRO A 233 46.91 13.44 11.90
N GLN A 234 48.09 13.25 12.51
CA GLN A 234 48.23 12.86 13.91
C GLN A 234 47.66 13.89 14.92
N LEU A 235 47.41 15.13 14.49
CA LEU A 235 46.79 16.19 15.31
C LEU A 235 45.27 16.30 15.12
N SER A 236 44.71 15.51 14.21
CA SER A 236 43.30 15.48 13.82
C SER A 236 42.63 14.16 14.19
N ILE A 237 41.31 14.15 14.09
CA ILE A 237 40.46 12.96 14.19
C ILE A 237 39.61 12.98 12.94
N ASP A 238 39.91 12.12 11.98
CA ASP A 238 39.37 12.21 10.62
C ASP A 238 37.96 11.59 10.50
N PRO A 239 36.90 12.40 10.34
CA PRO A 239 35.54 11.89 10.22
C PRO A 239 35.24 11.27 8.86
N ILE A 240 36.04 11.54 7.81
CA ILE A 240 35.87 10.92 6.48
C ILE A 240 36.19 9.43 6.56
N VAL A 241 37.30 9.09 7.21
CA VAL A 241 37.69 7.68 7.42
C VAL A 241 36.68 6.97 8.31
N ALA A 242 36.22 7.62 9.40
CA ALA A 242 35.21 7.08 10.28
C ALA A 242 33.90 6.77 9.53
N ALA A 243 33.38 7.75 8.79
CA ALA A 243 32.16 7.59 7.99
C ALA A 243 32.30 6.50 6.93
N SER A 244 33.45 6.38 6.27
CA SER A 244 33.72 5.32 5.29
C SER A 244 33.61 3.92 5.92
N ASN A 245 34.18 3.73 7.12
CA ASN A 245 34.08 2.47 7.85
C ASN A 245 32.66 2.18 8.35
N VAL A 246 31.92 3.21 8.75
CA VAL A 246 30.50 3.10 9.10
C VAL A 246 29.70 2.58 7.89
N VAL A 247 29.89 3.16 6.70
CA VAL A 247 29.19 2.74 5.47
C VAL A 247 29.44 1.26 5.17
N VAL A 248 30.69 0.82 5.22
CA VAL A 248 31.04 -0.60 5.02
C VAL A 248 30.40 -1.49 6.08
N SER A 249 30.43 -1.06 7.34
CA SER A 249 29.90 -1.85 8.46
C SER A 249 28.38 -2.00 8.42
N LEU A 250 27.65 -1.00 7.94
CA LEU A 250 26.20 -1.10 7.73
C LEU A 250 25.83 -2.22 6.75
N GLN A 251 26.71 -2.59 5.81
CA GLN A 251 26.46 -3.69 4.87
C GLN A 251 26.50 -5.06 5.55
N TYR A 252 27.12 -5.16 6.73
CA TYR A 252 27.15 -6.40 7.51
C TYR A 252 25.83 -6.72 8.19
N LEU A 253 24.96 -5.72 8.38
CA LEU A 253 23.60 -5.97 8.89
C LEU A 253 22.86 -6.95 7.97
N VAL A 254 22.71 -6.58 6.69
CA VAL A 254 22.03 -7.44 5.70
C VAL A 254 22.83 -8.70 5.39
N SER A 255 24.15 -8.58 5.22
CA SER A 255 24.93 -9.71 4.74
C SER A 255 25.20 -10.76 5.82
N ARG A 256 25.34 -10.39 7.10
CA ARG A 256 25.82 -11.26 8.19
C ARG A 256 24.91 -11.36 9.42
N GLU A 257 24.04 -10.39 9.69
CA GLU A 257 23.12 -10.43 10.85
C GLU A 257 21.72 -10.94 10.47
N SER A 258 21.23 -10.61 9.28
CA SER A 258 19.89 -11.01 8.79
C SER A 258 19.83 -12.47 8.35
N ASP A 259 18.63 -13.09 8.48
CA ASP A 259 18.35 -14.39 7.87
C ASP A 259 18.50 -14.29 6.33
N PRO A 260 19.31 -15.13 5.67
CA PRO A 260 19.43 -15.15 4.21
C PRO A 260 18.11 -15.39 3.45
N LEU A 261 17.08 -15.94 4.12
CA LEU A 261 15.74 -16.15 3.59
C LEU A 261 14.78 -14.98 3.86
N GLU A 262 15.19 -13.98 4.64
CA GLU A 262 14.42 -12.76 4.88
C GLU A 262 15.03 -11.55 4.16
N PRO A 263 14.42 -11.12 3.04
CA PRO A 263 14.86 -9.94 2.30
C PRO A 263 14.88 -8.66 3.15
N GLN A 264 16.05 -8.02 3.18
CA GLN A 264 16.29 -6.74 3.84
C GLN A 264 17.20 -5.86 2.99
N VAL A 265 17.06 -4.54 3.11
CA VAL A 265 17.88 -3.56 2.38
C VAL A 265 18.35 -2.48 3.34
N VAL A 266 19.63 -2.10 3.26
CA VAL A 266 20.19 -0.89 3.87
C VAL A 266 20.98 -0.15 2.80
N THR A 267 20.57 1.08 2.51
CA THR A 267 21.19 1.90 1.45
C THR A 267 21.68 3.20 2.06
N VAL A 268 22.98 3.50 1.92
CA VAL A 268 23.52 4.85 2.19
C VAL A 268 23.42 5.66 0.90
N GLY A 269 22.47 6.58 0.83
CA GLY A 269 22.21 7.42 -0.34
C GLY A 269 22.86 8.81 -0.26
N LYS A 270 23.32 9.23 0.91
CA LYS A 270 23.91 10.55 1.18
C LYS A 270 25.24 10.38 1.90
N PHE A 271 26.26 11.09 1.40
CA PHE A 271 27.57 11.20 2.03
C PHE A 271 28.14 12.59 1.72
N GLN A 272 28.31 13.45 2.74
CA GLN A 272 28.74 14.83 2.59
C GLN A 272 29.76 15.20 3.66
N GLY A 273 30.94 15.66 3.26
CA GLY A 273 31.91 16.25 4.19
C GLY A 273 33.21 16.68 3.52
N GLY A 274 33.75 17.81 4.01
CA GLY A 274 34.96 18.46 3.47
C GLY A 274 34.73 19.21 2.15
N ASP A 275 35.46 20.31 1.99
CA ASP A 275 35.44 21.13 0.77
C ASP A 275 36.81 21.24 0.10
N ALA A 276 37.89 21.28 0.89
CA ALA A 276 39.25 21.52 0.42
C ALA A 276 40.09 20.24 0.41
N PHE A 277 40.90 20.04 -0.63
CA PHE A 277 41.73 18.84 -0.82
C PHE A 277 42.82 18.62 0.25
N ASN A 278 43.21 19.66 0.97
CA ASN A 278 44.31 19.65 1.94
C ASN A 278 43.86 19.85 3.40
N VAL A 279 42.56 19.73 3.66
CA VAL A 279 41.96 19.93 4.99
C VAL A 279 41.13 18.70 5.37
N ILE A 280 41.40 18.15 6.56
CA ILE A 280 40.52 17.18 7.21
C ILE A 280 39.35 17.98 7.82
N PRO A 281 38.09 17.67 7.52
CA PRO A 281 36.95 18.42 8.05
C PRO A 281 36.66 18.07 9.52
N ASP A 282 35.83 18.90 10.17
CA ASP A 282 35.38 18.66 11.54
C ASP A 282 34.25 17.61 11.62
N TYR A 283 33.47 17.42 10.54
CA TYR A 283 32.36 16.47 10.52
C TYR A 283 32.04 15.95 9.11
N VAL A 284 31.26 14.87 9.07
CA VAL A 284 30.66 14.27 7.86
C VAL A 284 29.20 13.92 8.16
N THR A 285 28.29 14.26 7.26
CA THR A 285 26.90 13.81 7.30
C THR A 285 26.71 12.63 6.35
N ILE A 286 26.17 11.52 6.87
CA ILE A 286 25.71 10.39 6.07
C ILE A 286 24.20 10.21 6.24
N GLY A 287 23.54 9.64 5.25
CA GLY A 287 22.11 9.35 5.34
C GLY A 287 21.66 8.32 4.32
N GLY A 288 20.49 7.74 4.55
CA GLY A 288 20.07 6.58 3.79
C GLY A 288 18.67 6.10 4.13
N THR A 289 18.34 4.95 3.55
CA THR A 289 17.07 4.24 3.75
C THR A 289 17.33 2.80 4.17
N PHE A 290 16.36 2.20 4.84
CA PHE A 290 16.36 0.78 5.15
C PHE A 290 14.97 0.19 4.93
N ARG A 291 14.91 -1.09 4.57
CA ARG A 291 13.67 -1.81 4.25
C ARG A 291 13.71 -3.24 4.78
N ALA A 292 12.57 -3.74 5.22
CA ALA A 292 12.41 -5.13 5.64
C ALA A 292 10.97 -5.60 5.42
N ILE A 293 10.80 -6.87 5.08
CA ILE A 293 9.48 -7.47 4.84
C ILE A 293 8.75 -7.89 6.12
N THR A 294 9.42 -7.87 7.28
CA THR A 294 8.82 -8.20 8.58
C THR A 294 8.91 -7.00 9.53
N ARG A 295 7.95 -6.91 10.46
CA ARG A 295 7.97 -5.86 11.51
C ARG A 295 9.17 -6.00 12.43
N GLU A 296 9.50 -7.25 12.77
CA GLU A 296 10.68 -7.58 13.56
C GLU A 296 11.96 -7.16 12.83
N GLY A 297 12.13 -7.53 11.57
CA GLY A 297 13.28 -7.15 10.76
C GLY A 297 13.43 -5.63 10.62
N LEU A 298 12.32 -4.91 10.41
CA LEU A 298 12.34 -3.45 10.32
C LEU A 298 12.81 -2.80 11.62
N ASN A 299 12.26 -3.24 12.75
CA ASN A 299 12.64 -2.73 14.08
C ASN A 299 14.08 -3.09 14.45
N HIS A 300 14.51 -4.30 14.10
CA HIS A 300 15.88 -4.75 14.29
C HIS A 300 16.87 -3.89 13.48
N LEU A 301 16.62 -3.67 12.19
CA LEU A 301 17.45 -2.78 11.36
C LEU A 301 17.48 -1.36 11.94
N LYS A 302 16.34 -0.80 12.34
CA LYS A 302 16.25 0.53 12.95
C LYS A 302 17.21 0.65 14.14
N GLN A 303 17.17 -0.33 15.05
CA GLN A 303 18.05 -0.37 16.22
C GLN A 303 19.52 -0.55 15.81
N ARG A 304 19.82 -1.55 14.99
CA ARG A 304 21.19 -1.93 14.63
C ARG A 304 21.92 -0.88 13.79
N ILE A 305 21.21 -0.18 12.90
CA ILE A 305 21.77 0.94 12.15
C ILE A 305 22.31 2.01 13.12
N LYS A 306 21.51 2.38 14.12
CA LYS A 306 21.92 3.37 15.14
C LYS A 306 23.14 2.91 15.92
N GLU A 307 23.13 1.66 16.39
CA GLU A 307 24.24 1.07 17.15
C GLU A 307 25.52 1.01 16.31
N VAL A 308 25.47 0.48 15.08
CA VAL A 308 26.62 0.38 14.19
C VAL A 308 27.22 1.75 13.86
N ILE A 309 26.40 2.76 13.58
CA ILE A 309 26.91 4.12 13.28
C ILE A 309 27.67 4.69 14.47
N ILE A 310 27.10 4.60 15.68
CA ILE A 310 27.70 5.15 16.90
C ILE A 310 28.98 4.40 17.27
N ASP A 311 28.91 3.07 17.30
CA ASP A 311 30.01 2.23 17.78
C ASP A 311 31.18 2.23 16.79
N GLN A 312 30.92 2.20 15.48
CA GLN A 312 32.00 2.27 14.51
C GLN A 312 32.68 3.63 14.52
N ALA A 313 31.94 4.75 14.53
CA ALA A 313 32.56 6.07 14.61
C ALA A 313 33.48 6.20 15.83
N ALA A 314 33.09 5.62 16.97
CA ALA A 314 33.89 5.61 18.19
C ALA A 314 35.23 4.88 18.05
N VAL A 315 35.32 3.82 17.22
CA VAL A 315 36.60 3.12 16.93
C VAL A 315 37.64 4.07 16.35
N GLN A 316 37.22 5.06 15.55
CA GLN A 316 38.13 6.07 14.98
C GLN A 316 38.21 7.35 15.84
N ARG A 317 37.70 7.32 17.07
CA ARG A 317 37.66 8.41 18.05
C ARG A 317 36.71 9.57 17.66
N CYS A 318 35.78 9.32 16.74
CA CYS A 318 34.69 10.25 16.41
C CYS A 318 33.50 10.03 17.35
N SER A 319 32.63 11.03 17.43
CA SER A 319 31.28 10.88 17.98
C SER A 319 30.25 10.92 16.85
N ALA A 320 29.08 10.31 17.05
CA ALA A 320 28.00 10.34 16.08
C ALA A 320 26.65 10.65 16.75
N SER A 321 25.83 11.46 16.08
CA SER A 321 24.42 11.65 16.40
C SER A 321 23.57 11.10 15.25
N VAL A 322 22.56 10.28 15.56
CA VAL A 322 21.72 9.59 14.57
C VAL A 322 20.26 9.97 14.76
N THR A 323 19.60 10.34 13.65
CA THR A 323 18.18 10.63 13.56
C THR A 323 17.50 9.57 12.71
N MET A 324 16.47 8.91 13.25
CA MET A 324 15.69 7.86 12.57
C MET A 324 14.32 8.35 12.05
N PHE A 325 14.04 9.66 12.17
CA PHE A 325 12.80 10.30 11.70
C PHE A 325 11.49 9.65 12.20
N GLU A 326 11.51 9.11 13.42
CA GLU A 326 10.34 8.47 14.05
C GLU A 326 9.24 9.47 14.35
N GLU A 327 9.61 10.65 14.85
CA GLU A 327 8.68 11.74 15.18
C GLU A 327 8.03 12.37 13.93
N ASP A 328 8.68 12.23 12.76
CA ASP A 328 8.21 12.76 11.48
C ASP A 328 7.31 11.79 10.70
N ASN A 329 6.93 10.65 11.30
CA ASN A 329 6.15 9.59 10.66
C ASN A 329 6.78 9.02 9.38
N ARG A 330 8.12 9.05 9.26
CA ARG A 330 8.84 8.56 8.07
C ARG A 330 9.29 7.10 8.16
N ILE A 331 8.73 6.35 9.10
CA ILE A 331 8.92 4.90 9.20
C ILE A 331 7.59 4.22 8.94
N TYR A 332 7.52 3.52 7.81
CA TYR A 332 6.32 2.83 7.35
C TYR A 332 6.45 1.36 7.74
N PRO A 333 5.43 0.78 8.40
CA PRO A 333 5.41 -0.65 8.63
C PRO A 333 5.28 -1.42 7.31
N PRO A 334 5.63 -2.71 7.27
CA PRO A 334 5.33 -3.57 6.14
C PRO A 334 3.82 -3.72 5.94
N THR A 335 3.38 -3.71 4.68
CA THR A 335 2.00 -3.99 4.28
C THR A 335 1.77 -5.49 4.33
N ILE A 336 1.00 -5.94 5.33
CA ILE A 336 0.78 -7.36 5.62
C ILE A 336 -0.72 -7.65 5.52
N ASN A 337 -1.09 -8.43 4.53
CA ASN A 337 -2.46 -8.90 4.36
C ASN A 337 -2.87 -9.85 5.49
N ASP A 338 -4.03 -9.57 6.05
CA ASP A 338 -4.67 -10.44 7.04
C ASP A 338 -5.00 -11.81 6.43
N GLU A 339 -4.57 -12.88 7.09
CA GLU A 339 -4.75 -14.27 6.63
C GLU A 339 -6.24 -14.63 6.49
N SER A 340 -7.09 -14.16 7.41
CA SER A 340 -8.52 -14.44 7.36
C SER A 340 -9.23 -13.73 6.21
N LEU A 341 -8.72 -12.57 5.80
CA LEU A 341 -9.22 -11.82 4.64
C LEU A 341 -8.69 -12.38 3.31
N HIS A 342 -7.61 -13.15 3.30
CA HIS A 342 -7.04 -13.73 2.07
C HIS A 342 -8.01 -14.68 1.39
N GLU A 343 -8.48 -15.70 2.09
CA GLU A 343 -9.45 -16.65 1.55
C GLU A 343 -10.75 -15.98 1.12
N PHE A 344 -11.21 -14.99 1.91
CA PHE A 344 -12.35 -14.16 1.56
C PHE A 344 -12.13 -13.40 0.24
N PHE A 345 -10.95 -12.78 0.08
CA PHE A 345 -10.60 -12.07 -1.14
C PHE A 345 -10.56 -13.00 -2.34
N LEU A 346 -9.93 -14.17 -2.24
CA LEU A 346 -9.84 -15.13 -3.35
C LEU A 346 -11.22 -15.57 -3.84
N GLU A 347 -12.16 -15.78 -2.92
CA GLU A 347 -13.54 -16.11 -3.27
C GLU A 347 -14.22 -14.95 -4.00
N VAL A 348 -14.17 -13.74 -3.43
CA VAL A 348 -14.85 -12.56 -4.01
C VAL A 348 -14.24 -12.19 -5.36
N ALA A 349 -12.90 -12.06 -5.44
CA ALA A 349 -12.21 -11.76 -6.68
C ALA A 349 -12.48 -12.84 -7.74
N GLY A 350 -12.39 -14.12 -7.37
CA GLY A 350 -12.69 -15.23 -8.28
C GLY A 350 -14.11 -15.19 -8.85
N ASN A 351 -15.10 -14.74 -8.06
CA ASN A 351 -16.48 -14.57 -8.52
C ASN A 351 -16.65 -13.34 -9.43
N VAL A 352 -15.89 -12.27 -9.22
CA VAL A 352 -16.01 -11.01 -9.98
C VAL A 352 -15.27 -11.09 -11.31
N ILE A 353 -14.03 -11.59 -11.31
CA ILE A 353 -13.14 -11.55 -12.49
C ILE A 353 -12.78 -12.93 -13.05
N GLY A 354 -13.22 -14.02 -12.42
CA GLY A 354 -12.79 -15.37 -12.77
C GLY A 354 -11.50 -15.78 -12.03
N ARG A 355 -11.45 -17.02 -11.54
CA ARG A 355 -10.32 -17.52 -10.74
C ARG A 355 -9.00 -17.54 -11.52
N GLU A 356 -9.07 -17.75 -12.82
CA GLU A 356 -7.93 -17.73 -13.73
C GLU A 356 -7.27 -16.36 -13.86
N ASN A 357 -7.97 -15.29 -13.48
CA ASN A 357 -7.47 -13.91 -13.50
C ASN A 357 -6.95 -13.45 -12.12
N VAL A 358 -6.92 -14.35 -11.13
CA VAL A 358 -6.30 -14.10 -9.82
C VAL A 358 -4.91 -14.73 -9.80
N ILE A 359 -3.88 -13.89 -9.87
CA ILE A 359 -2.48 -14.29 -9.79
C ILE A 359 -2.10 -14.44 -8.31
N LEU A 360 -1.76 -15.67 -7.94
CA LEU A 360 -1.34 -16.02 -6.58
C LEU A 360 0.17 -15.89 -6.40
N ASP A 361 0.60 -15.84 -5.14
CA ASP A 361 2.01 -15.90 -4.72
C ASP A 361 2.90 -14.76 -5.24
N GLU A 362 2.30 -13.63 -5.63
CA GLU A 362 3.00 -12.46 -6.17
C GLU A 362 4.14 -12.02 -5.26
N PRO A 363 5.42 -12.12 -5.69
CA PRO A 363 6.59 -11.85 -4.85
C PRO A 363 6.47 -10.53 -4.08
N PRO A 364 6.85 -10.47 -2.79
CA PRO A 364 6.74 -9.23 -2.03
C PRO A 364 7.63 -8.18 -2.69
N SER A 365 7.13 -6.96 -2.81
CA SER A 365 7.90 -5.86 -3.37
C SER A 365 8.63 -5.10 -2.26
N MET A 366 9.82 -4.60 -2.60
CA MET A 366 10.59 -3.70 -1.74
C MET A 366 10.07 -2.26 -1.75
N GLY A 367 8.98 -1.97 -2.48
CA GLY A 367 8.19 -0.77 -2.26
C GLY A 367 7.63 -0.71 -0.83
N SER A 368 7.10 0.45 -0.46
CA SER A 368 6.36 0.64 0.79
C SER A 368 5.04 1.30 0.47
N GLU A 369 4.07 1.16 1.35
CA GLU A 369 2.75 1.76 1.22
C GLU A 369 2.24 2.11 2.62
N ASP A 370 1.74 3.33 2.80
CA ASP A 370 1.28 3.81 4.10
C ASP A 370 -0.06 3.19 4.57
N PHE A 371 -0.80 2.51 3.67
CA PHE A 371 -1.93 1.63 4.03
C PHE A 371 -1.58 0.65 5.17
N ALA A 372 -0.30 0.27 5.29
CA ALA A 372 0.20 -0.56 6.36
C ALA A 372 -0.12 -0.01 7.77
N PHE A 373 -0.27 1.32 7.93
CA PHE A 373 -0.70 1.90 9.21
C PHE A 373 -2.13 1.51 9.59
N TYR A 374 -3.05 1.35 8.62
CA TYR A 374 -4.37 0.80 8.91
C TYR A 374 -4.26 -0.66 9.39
N GLN A 375 -3.39 -1.45 8.75
CA GLN A 375 -3.11 -2.84 9.12
C GLN A 375 -2.36 -3.01 10.45
N GLU A 376 -1.91 -1.93 11.10
CA GLU A 376 -1.40 -1.98 12.48
C GLU A 376 -2.53 -2.10 13.51
N VAL A 377 -3.73 -1.62 13.19
CA VAL A 377 -4.82 -1.44 14.16
C VAL A 377 -6.11 -2.17 13.82
N LEU A 378 -6.29 -2.64 12.59
CA LEU A 378 -7.45 -3.43 12.18
C LEU A 378 -7.15 -4.36 10.98
N PRO A 379 -7.93 -5.44 10.77
CA PRO A 379 -7.75 -6.35 9.65
C PRO A 379 -7.84 -5.61 8.31
N GLY A 380 -6.78 -5.69 7.50
CA GLY A 380 -6.71 -5.01 6.22
C GLY A 380 -6.20 -5.89 5.11
N TYR A 381 -6.71 -5.67 3.90
CA TYR A 381 -6.31 -6.43 2.72
C TYR A 381 -6.01 -5.53 1.53
N PHE A 382 -4.83 -5.71 0.96
CA PHE A 382 -4.27 -4.89 -0.11
C PHE A 382 -3.86 -5.79 -1.30
N PHE A 383 -4.25 -5.39 -2.50
CA PHE A 383 -4.01 -6.19 -3.71
C PHE A 383 -3.62 -5.32 -4.90
N LEU A 384 -3.01 -5.93 -5.90
CA LEU A 384 -2.52 -5.26 -7.10
C LEU A 384 -3.49 -5.47 -8.25
N LEU A 385 -3.91 -4.40 -8.91
CA LEU A 385 -4.83 -4.45 -10.05
C LEU A 385 -4.08 -4.19 -11.37
N GLY A 386 -4.21 -5.07 -12.34
CA GLY A 386 -3.57 -4.90 -13.64
C GLY A 386 -4.08 -3.73 -14.45
N VAL A 387 -3.14 -2.92 -14.95
CA VAL A 387 -3.41 -1.75 -15.79
C VAL A 387 -2.52 -1.67 -17.04
N GLU A 388 -1.99 -2.82 -17.47
CA GLU A 388 -1.08 -2.91 -18.61
C GLU A 388 -1.58 -2.17 -19.86
N THR A 389 -0.65 -1.45 -20.48
CA THR A 389 -0.88 -0.71 -21.72
C THR A 389 -0.17 -1.36 -22.89
N ASP A 390 -0.62 -1.13 -24.12
CA ASP A 390 0.10 -1.61 -25.32
C ASP A 390 1.36 -0.76 -25.64
N SER A 391 1.79 0.11 -24.73
CA SER A 391 2.94 1.00 -24.94
C SER A 391 4.23 0.19 -25.09
N PRO A 392 5.01 0.37 -26.17
CA PRO A 392 6.30 -0.30 -26.33
C PRO A 392 7.40 0.32 -25.45
N ASN A 393 7.14 1.47 -24.81
CA ASN A 393 8.08 2.11 -23.90
C ASN A 393 8.01 1.43 -22.53
N ALA A 394 9.09 0.75 -22.13
CA ALA A 394 9.19 0.14 -20.80
C ALA A 394 8.95 1.15 -19.66
N ALA A 395 9.33 2.42 -19.85
CA ALA A 395 9.08 3.47 -18.87
C ALA A 395 7.59 3.80 -18.70
N SER A 396 6.71 3.42 -19.63
CA SER A 396 5.26 3.55 -19.45
C SER A 396 4.66 2.49 -18.52
N HIS A 397 5.43 1.46 -18.19
CA HIS A 397 5.04 0.37 -17.30
C HIS A 397 5.72 0.45 -15.93
N SER A 398 6.37 1.57 -15.62
CA SER A 398 7.03 1.80 -14.35
C SER A 398 6.30 2.88 -13.56
N LEU A 399 5.93 2.56 -12.32
CA LEU A 399 5.54 3.57 -11.34
C LEU A 399 6.69 4.60 -11.18
N HIS A 400 6.33 5.84 -10.86
CA HIS A 400 7.20 6.99 -10.67
C HIS A 400 8.00 7.39 -11.91
N SER A 401 7.61 6.88 -13.09
CA SER A 401 8.15 7.31 -14.37
C SER A 401 7.41 8.53 -14.88
N PRO A 402 8.12 9.51 -15.48
CA PRO A 402 7.47 10.62 -16.19
C PRO A 402 6.67 10.18 -17.42
N TYR A 403 6.77 8.91 -17.81
CA TYR A 403 6.08 8.29 -18.94
C TYR A 403 4.99 7.30 -18.55
N LEU A 404 4.67 7.15 -17.24
CA LEU A 404 3.66 6.20 -16.78
C LEU A 404 2.35 6.40 -17.56
N GLN A 405 1.79 5.30 -18.04
CA GLN A 405 0.46 5.26 -18.64
C GLN A 405 -0.35 4.17 -17.96
N ILE A 406 -1.64 4.40 -17.82
CA ILE A 406 -2.61 3.48 -17.22
C ILE A 406 -3.68 3.19 -18.25
N ASN A 407 -3.98 1.91 -18.47
CA ASN A 407 -5.08 1.51 -19.32
C ASN A 407 -6.40 1.74 -18.58
N GLU A 408 -7.15 2.76 -18.99
CA GLU A 408 -8.40 3.16 -18.35
C GLU A 408 -9.48 2.08 -18.38
N SER A 409 -9.37 1.07 -19.27
CA SER A 409 -10.27 -0.10 -19.28
C SER A 409 -10.17 -0.97 -18.01
N ALA A 410 -9.18 -0.71 -17.14
CA ALA A 410 -9.07 -1.30 -15.81
C ALA A 410 -10.02 -0.68 -14.76
N LEU A 411 -10.48 0.56 -14.96
CA LEU A 411 -11.32 1.28 -13.98
C LEU A 411 -12.56 0.49 -13.53
N PRO A 412 -13.31 -0.18 -14.43
CA PRO A 412 -14.44 -1.02 -14.03
C PRO A 412 -14.09 -2.16 -13.08
N TYR A 413 -12.91 -2.76 -13.23
CA TYR A 413 -12.49 -3.90 -12.42
C TYR A 413 -12.20 -3.47 -10.99
N GLY A 414 -11.44 -2.39 -10.79
CA GLY A 414 -11.16 -1.86 -9.45
C GLY A 414 -12.43 -1.39 -8.73
N ALA A 415 -13.31 -0.67 -9.44
CA ALA A 415 -14.60 -0.24 -8.90
C ALA A 415 -15.48 -1.43 -8.48
N ALA A 416 -15.57 -2.46 -9.32
CA ALA A 416 -16.35 -3.65 -9.03
C ALA A 416 -15.77 -4.46 -7.88
N LEU A 417 -14.45 -4.62 -7.80
CA LEU A 417 -13.79 -5.33 -6.70
C LEU A 417 -14.01 -4.62 -5.36
N HIS A 418 -13.84 -3.30 -5.29
CA HIS A 418 -14.13 -2.55 -4.07
C HIS A 418 -15.59 -2.73 -3.62
N ALA A 419 -16.55 -2.55 -4.53
CA ALA A 419 -17.97 -2.71 -4.21
C ALA A 419 -18.31 -4.16 -3.77
N SER A 420 -17.74 -5.15 -4.44
CA SER A 420 -17.97 -6.58 -4.16
C SER A 420 -17.35 -7.00 -2.84
N LEU A 421 -16.13 -6.55 -2.53
CA LEU A 421 -15.46 -6.83 -1.25
C LEU A 421 -16.24 -6.23 -0.08
N ALA A 422 -16.63 -4.96 -0.19
CA ALA A 422 -17.39 -4.28 0.86
C ALA A 422 -18.75 -4.97 1.13
N THR A 423 -19.52 -5.23 0.09
CA THR A 423 -20.86 -5.85 0.24
C THR A 423 -20.78 -7.31 0.70
N SER A 424 -19.89 -8.10 0.11
CA SER A 424 -19.70 -9.51 0.50
C SER A 424 -19.21 -9.63 1.94
N TYR A 425 -18.36 -8.70 2.39
CA TYR A 425 -17.89 -8.68 3.78
C TYR A 425 -19.04 -8.44 4.74
N LEU A 426 -19.90 -7.44 4.49
CA LEU A 426 -21.07 -7.17 5.33
C LEU A 426 -22.05 -8.34 5.38
N ILE A 427 -22.31 -9.00 4.24
CA ILE A 427 -23.17 -10.19 4.17
C ILE A 427 -22.60 -11.31 5.06
N LYS A 428 -21.32 -11.63 4.88
CA LYS A 428 -20.67 -12.71 5.63
C LYS A 428 -20.45 -12.37 7.11
N TYR A 429 -20.30 -11.10 7.46
CA TYR A 429 -20.22 -10.65 8.84
C TYR A 429 -21.51 -10.99 9.59
N HIS A 430 -22.68 -10.71 9.01
CA HIS A 430 -23.97 -11.07 9.61
C HIS A 430 -24.20 -12.58 9.71
N GLN A 431 -23.58 -13.36 8.82
CA GLN A 431 -23.57 -14.82 8.90
C GLN A 431 -22.59 -15.36 9.95
N GLY A 432 -21.74 -14.50 10.53
CA GLY A 432 -20.71 -14.87 11.49
C GLY A 432 -19.51 -15.61 10.88
N ILE A 433 -19.29 -15.46 9.57
CA ILE A 433 -18.21 -16.11 8.82
C ILE A 433 -16.92 -15.29 8.85
N VAL A 434 -17.04 -13.96 8.89
CA VAL A 434 -15.93 -13.01 9.08
C VAL A 434 -16.20 -12.14 10.31
N GLY A 435 -15.15 -11.59 10.93
CA GLY A 435 -15.25 -10.61 12.01
C GLY A 435 -15.46 -11.13 13.44
N LYS A 436 -15.56 -12.46 13.68
CA LYS A 436 -15.68 -13.04 15.04
C LYS A 436 -14.35 -13.45 15.70
N LEU A 437 -13.23 -13.40 14.99
CA LEU A 437 -11.93 -13.90 15.48
C LEU A 437 -11.23 -12.98 16.50
N HIS A 438 -11.75 -11.77 16.75
CA HIS A 438 -11.08 -10.79 17.63
C HIS A 438 -11.77 -10.55 18.98
N ASP A 439 -12.91 -11.21 19.27
CA ASP A 439 -13.61 -11.06 20.55
C ASP A 439 -13.21 -12.13 21.60
N GLU A 440 -12.29 -13.04 21.28
CA GLU A 440 -11.72 -14.00 22.24
C GLU A 440 -10.20 -13.84 22.35
N LEU A 441 -9.74 -12.90 23.17
CA LEU A 441 -8.44 -12.96 23.85
C LEU A 441 -8.54 -12.37 25.27
#